data_AF-A0A3E3HXP1-F1
#
_entry.id   AF-A0A3E3HXP1-F1
#
_cell.length_a   1.000
_cell.length_b   1.000
_cell.length_c   1.000
_cell.angle_alpha   90.00
_cell.angle_beta   90.00
_cell.angle_gamma   90.00
#
_symmetry.space_group_name_H-M   'P 1'
#
loop_
_entity.id
_entity.type
_entity.pdbx_description
1 polymer ?
#
loop_
_entity_poly.entity_id
_entity_poly.type
_entity_poly.pdbx_seq_one_letter_code
_entity_poly.pdbx_strand_id
1 'polypeptide(L)'
;MSEELIYQERSLFPHNDFTTELFNEDFIDTVQNEKLAKALRRLTDRQKQAIKLAFWEGYQYKEIAAVFQCSPAAVTLLLQRAFHRLREYLNE
;
A
#
# COMPACT_ATOMS: atom_id res chain seq x y z
N MET A 1 38.03 8.26 -24.49
CA MET A 1 37.87 6.90 -25.04
C MET A 1 38.36 5.96 -23.94
N SER A 2 37.55 5.37 -23.08
CA SER A 2 36.13 5.00 -23.14
C SER A 2 35.59 4.92 -21.70
N GLU A 3 34.35 5.38 -21.56
CA GLU A 3 33.50 5.35 -20.38
C GLU A 3 33.22 3.91 -19.97
N GLU A 4 33.32 3.55 -18.69
CA GLU A 4 32.44 2.54 -18.07
C GLU A 4 32.23 2.89 -16.59
N LEU A 5 31.23 3.73 -16.34
CA LEU A 5 30.59 3.88 -15.03
C LEU A 5 29.73 2.63 -14.79
N ILE A 6 30.26 1.65 -14.06
CA ILE A 6 29.43 0.52 -13.61
C ILE A 6 28.62 1.01 -12.40
N TYR A 7 27.51 1.66 -12.70
CA TYR A 7 26.39 1.86 -11.77
C TYR A 7 25.83 0.47 -11.40
N GLN A 8 26.26 -0.10 -10.28
CA GLN A 8 25.53 -1.20 -9.66
C GLN A 8 24.36 -0.62 -8.86
N GLU A 9 23.22 -0.51 -9.53
CA GLU A 9 21.96 -0.20 -8.87
C GLU A 9 21.44 -1.42 -8.10
N ARG A 10 21.22 -1.21 -6.79
CA ARG A 10 20.02 -1.63 -6.05
C ARG A 10 19.81 -3.13 -5.81
N SER A 11 20.35 -3.61 -4.68
CA SER A 11 19.68 -4.63 -3.88
C SER A 11 19.88 -4.34 -2.40
N LEU A 12 18.93 -3.60 -1.83
CA LEU A 12 18.68 -3.63 -0.40
C LEU A 12 17.16 -3.63 -0.24
N PHE A 13 16.55 -4.79 -0.49
CA PHE A 13 15.36 -5.13 0.29
C PHE A 13 15.85 -5.19 1.73
N PRO A 14 15.48 -4.26 2.63
CA PRO A 14 15.78 -4.50 4.02
C PRO A 14 15.05 -5.77 4.39
N HIS A 15 15.82 -6.79 4.77
CA HIS A 15 15.31 -7.88 5.59
C HIS A 15 14.53 -7.21 6.72
N ASN A 16 13.30 -7.67 6.95
CA ASN A 16 12.45 -7.24 8.06
C ASN A 16 13.29 -7.18 9.34
N ASP A 17 13.75 -5.99 9.70
CA ASP A 17 14.37 -5.77 10.99
C ASP A 17 13.26 -5.94 12.02
N PHE A 18 13.46 -6.82 12.98
CA PHE A 18 12.52 -7.14 14.05
C PHE A 18 12.01 -5.89 14.81
N THR A 19 12.78 -4.79 14.77
CA THR A 19 12.38 -3.47 15.31
C THR A 19 11.21 -2.83 14.56
N THR A 20 11.01 -3.16 13.28
CA THR A 20 9.89 -2.67 12.44
C THR A 20 8.55 -3.24 12.90
N GLU A 21 8.55 -4.43 13.51
CA GLU A 21 7.32 -5.09 13.95
C GLU A 21 6.74 -4.48 15.25
N LEU A 22 7.59 -3.84 16.07
CA LEU A 22 7.22 -3.27 17.37
C LEU A 22 6.62 -1.85 17.28
N PHE A 23 6.80 -1.17 16.14
CA PHE A 23 6.22 0.15 15.83
C PHE A 23 5.37 0.08 14.56
N ASN A 24 4.47 -0.89 14.47
CA ASN A 24 3.43 -0.87 13.45
C ASN A 24 2.39 0.21 13.83
N GLU A 25 2.74 1.49 13.65
CA GLU A 25 1.72 2.53 13.53
C GLU A 25 0.83 2.16 12.35
N ASP A 26 -0.46 1.90 12.62
CA ASP A 26 -1.43 1.69 11.55
C ASP A 26 -1.48 2.99 10.75
N PHE A 27 -1.30 2.93 9.43
CA PHE A 27 -1.34 4.12 8.58
C PHE A 27 -2.65 4.90 8.76
N ILE A 28 -3.73 4.21 9.18
CA ILE A 28 -5.02 4.81 9.48
C ILE A 28 -4.93 5.82 10.64
N ASP A 29 -4.01 5.63 11.58
CA ASP A 29 -3.81 6.57 12.71
C ASP A 29 -3.22 7.91 12.26
N THR A 30 -2.59 7.95 11.07
CA THR A 30 -2.14 9.21 10.43
C THR A 30 -3.29 9.98 9.75
N VAL A 31 -4.48 9.38 9.63
CA VAL A 31 -5.65 9.99 8.96
C VAL A 31 -6.36 10.93 9.92
N GLN A 32 -6.23 12.24 9.68
CA GLN A 32 -6.86 13.28 10.50
C GLN A 32 -8.40 13.26 10.47
N ASN A 33 -8.99 12.83 9.33
CA ASN A 33 -10.44 12.76 9.21
C ASN A 33 -10.96 11.51 9.94
N GLU A 34 -11.55 11.69 11.12
CA GLU A 34 -12.07 10.59 11.93
C GLU A 34 -13.11 9.72 11.21
N LYS A 35 -13.98 10.33 10.38
CA LYS A 35 -14.99 9.59 9.62
C LYS A 35 -14.32 8.67 8.61
N LEU A 36 -13.32 9.17 7.90
CA LEU A 36 -12.51 8.38 6.96
C LEU A 36 -11.70 7.31 7.69
N ALA A 37 -11.07 7.64 8.83
CA ALA A 37 -10.32 6.67 9.62
C ALA A 37 -11.22 5.51 10.09
N LYS A 38 -12.42 5.81 10.59
CA LYS A 38 -13.42 4.79 10.95
C LYS A 38 -13.85 3.95 9.74
N ALA A 39 -14.06 4.56 8.58
CA ALA A 39 -14.40 3.84 7.34
C ALA A 39 -13.26 2.93 6.86
N LEU A 40 -12.00 3.40 6.92
CA LEU A 40 -10.81 2.60 6.55
C LEU A 40 -10.65 1.38 7.46
N ARG A 41 -10.92 1.50 8.77
CA ARG A 41 -10.85 0.37 9.72
C ARG A 41 -11.86 -0.74 9.40
N ARG A 42 -12.94 -0.46 8.67
CA ARG A 42 -13.95 -1.45 8.24
C ARG A 42 -13.56 -2.22 6.99
N LEU A 43 -12.54 -1.79 6.25
CA LEU A 43 -12.07 -2.50 5.07
C LEU A 43 -11.36 -3.80 5.46
N THR A 44 -11.30 -4.75 4.52
CA THR A 44 -10.51 -5.97 4.74
C THR A 44 -9.02 -5.65 4.77
N ASP A 45 -8.21 -6.48 5.43
CA ASP A 45 -6.77 -6.25 5.53
C ASP A 45 -6.09 -6.14 4.16
N ARG A 46 -6.53 -6.96 3.20
CA ARG A 46 -6.04 -6.89 1.82
C ARG A 46 -6.36 -5.56 1.14
N GLN A 47 -7.53 -4.97 1.42
CA GLN A 47 -7.91 -3.65 0.89
C GLN A 47 -7.13 -2.53 1.57
N LYS A 48 -6.98 -2.59 2.91
CA LYS A 48 -6.16 -1.65 3.68
C LYS A 48 -4.71 -1.64 3.18
N GLN A 49 -4.12 -2.82 2.99
CA GLN A 49 -2.76 -2.95 2.48
C GLN A 49 -2.61 -2.39 1.05
N ALA A 50 -3.59 -2.62 0.17
CA ALA A 50 -3.56 -2.06 -1.18
C ALA A 50 -3.58 -0.51 -1.16
N ILE A 51 -4.40 0.07 -0.28
CA ILE A 51 -4.48 1.52 -0.10
C ILE A 51 -3.18 2.07 0.50
N LYS A 52 -2.64 1.43 1.53
CA LYS A 52 -1.36 1.82 2.15
C LYS A 52 -0.25 1.86 1.10
N LEU A 53 -0.07 0.77 0.36
CA LEU A 53 0.95 0.67 -0.69
C LEU A 53 0.79 1.78 -1.76
N ALA A 54 -0.44 2.02 -2.22
CA ALA A 54 -0.69 2.99 -3.28
C ALA A 54 -0.55 4.45 -2.83
N PHE A 55 -1.05 4.80 -1.64
CA PHE A 55 -1.22 6.20 -1.24
C PHE A 55 -0.26 6.67 -0.15
N TRP A 56 0.22 5.77 0.73
CA TRP A 56 1.22 6.10 1.75
C TRP A 56 2.64 5.78 1.29
N GLU A 57 2.82 4.64 0.63
CA GLU A 57 4.15 4.18 0.23
C GLU A 57 4.47 4.49 -1.25
N GLY A 58 3.48 4.93 -2.03
CA GLY A 58 3.67 5.44 -3.41
C GLY A 58 3.92 4.37 -4.48
N TYR A 59 3.60 3.10 -4.21
CA TYR A 59 3.77 2.00 -5.15
C TYR A 59 2.82 2.12 -6.35
N GLN A 60 3.32 1.80 -7.55
CA GLN A 60 2.50 1.66 -8.74
C GLN A 60 1.69 0.36 -8.72
N TYR A 61 0.54 0.31 -9.40
CA TYR A 61 -0.34 -0.87 -9.38
C TYR A 61 0.33 -2.14 -9.88
N LYS A 62 1.29 -2.03 -10.81
CA LYS A 62 2.10 -3.16 -11.27
C LYS A 62 3.03 -3.72 -10.19
N GLU A 63 3.54 -2.87 -9.30
CA GLU A 63 4.43 -3.24 -8.19
C GLU A 63 3.60 -3.84 -7.06
N ILE A 64 2.44 -3.25 -6.75
CA ILE A 64 1.46 -3.83 -5.81
C ILE A 64 1.02 -5.22 -6.29
N ALA A 65 0.81 -5.40 -7.60
CA ALA A 65 0.46 -6.69 -8.16
C ALA A 65 1.56 -7.74 -7.95
N ALA A 66 2.82 -7.34 -8.08
CA ALA A 66 3.96 -8.20 -7.75
C ALA A 66 3.99 -8.56 -6.25
N VAL A 67 3.78 -7.59 -5.36
CA VAL A 67 3.69 -7.82 -3.90
C VAL A 67 2.58 -8.80 -3.55
N PHE A 68 1.42 -8.68 -4.19
CA PHE A 68 0.25 -9.55 -3.97
C PHE A 68 0.27 -10.84 -4.79
N GLN A 69 1.30 -11.06 -5.61
CA GLN A 69 1.41 -12.20 -6.53
C GLN A 69 0.13 -12.39 -7.37
N CYS A 70 -0.38 -11.29 -7.92
CA CYS A 70 -1.58 -11.27 -8.76
C CYS A 70 -1.40 -10.39 -10.01
N SER A 71 -2.44 -10.28 -10.84
CA SER A 71 -2.39 -9.43 -12.03
C SER A 71 -2.64 -7.95 -11.69
N PRO A 72 -2.11 -6.99 -12.46
CA PRO A 72 -2.42 -5.57 -12.29
C PRO A 72 -3.93 -5.26 -12.35
N ALA A 73 -4.66 -5.99 -13.19
CA ALA A 73 -6.12 -5.88 -13.27
C ALA A 73 -6.82 -6.29 -11.95
N ALA A 74 -6.29 -7.31 -11.25
CA ALA A 74 -6.81 -7.71 -9.95
C ALA A 74 -6.60 -6.64 -8.88
N VAL A 75 -5.46 -5.92 -8.90
CA VAL A 75 -5.21 -4.77 -8.02
C VAL A 75 -6.17 -3.63 -8.31
N THR A 76 -6.38 -3.30 -9.58
CA THR A 76 -7.37 -2.27 -9.98
C THR A 76 -8.76 -2.60 -9.44
N LEU A 77 -9.21 -3.85 -9.63
CA LEU A 77 -10.52 -4.29 -9.13
C LEU A 77 -10.59 -4.29 -7.60
N LEU A 78 -9.51 -4.65 -6.91
CA LEU A 78 -9.42 -4.62 -5.45
C LEU A 78 -9.59 -3.19 -4.91
N LEU A 79 -8.88 -2.22 -5.51
CA LEU A 79 -8.97 -0.81 -5.14
C LEU A 79 -10.34 -0.22 -5.48
N GLN A 80 -10.91 -0.54 -6.65
CA GLN A 80 -12.28 -0.13 -7.00
C GLN A 80 -13.31 -0.61 -5.97
N ARG A 81 -13.22 -1.88 -5.56
CA ARG A 81 -14.10 -2.44 -4.51
C ARG A 81 -13.87 -1.78 -3.15
N ALA A 82 -12.63 -1.43 -2.83
CA ALA A 82 -12.30 -0.71 -1.61
C ALA A 82 -12.92 0.69 -1.60
N PHE A 83 -12.79 1.45 -2.69
CA PHE A 83 -13.40 2.78 -2.82
C PHE A 83 -14.92 2.75 -2.81
N HIS A 84 -15.53 1.73 -3.42
CA HIS A 84 -16.98 1.56 -3.36
C HIS A 84 -17.46 1.39 -1.92
N ARG A 85 -16.82 0.51 -1.13
CA ARG A 85 -17.13 0.32 0.29
C ARG A 85 -16.88 1.57 1.13
N LEU A 86 -15.76 2.27 0.89
CA LEU A 86 -15.49 3.52 1.59
C LEU A 86 -16.59 4.54 1.33
N ARG A 87 -17.08 4.65 0.10
CA ARG A 87 -18.19 5.54 -0.23
C ARG A 87 -19.48 5.15 0.50
N GLU A 88 -19.78 3.86 0.62
CA GLU A 88 -20.92 3.38 1.42
C GLU A 88 -20.76 3.78 2.88
N TYR A 89 -19.61 3.46 3.51
CA TYR A 89 -19.35 3.76 4.92
C TYR A 89 -19.28 5.26 5.24
N LEU A 90 -18.95 6.11 4.25
CA LEU A 90 -18.93 7.56 4.40
C LEU A 90 -20.31 8.21 4.21
N ASN A 91 -21.27 7.50 3.61
CA ASN A 91 -22.64 8.00 3.42
C ASN A 91 -23.63 7.47 4.47
N GLU A 92 -23.23 6.46 5.24
CA GLU A 92 -23.84 6.13 6.54
C GLU A 92 -23.61 7.27 7.56
#